data_AF-A0A081KGZ5-F1
#
_entry.id   AF-A0A081KGZ5-F1
#
_cell.length_a   1.000
_cell.length_b   1.000
_cell.length_c   1.000
_cell.angle_alpha   90.00
_cell.angle_beta   90.00
_cell.angle_gamma   90.00
#
_symmetry.space_group_name_H-M   'P 1'
#
loop_
_entity.id
_entity.type
_entity.pdbx_description
1 polymer ?
#
loop_
_entity_poly.entity_id
_entity_poly.type
_entity_poly.pdbx_seq_one_letter_code
_entity_poly.pdbx_strand_id
1 'polypeptide(L)'
;MVARHTLGPELTGISSPDPLKFAFAGKKSAHTQSGSIPVPAEQTQDVYRQLMDSPANPKLLTNGKRLAYIHIPFCRTHCSYCGFFQNTTKKDEIARYVDYLEREIRMSAQDAWTQEGLFHGVYFGGGTPTDLTPEQILRLGNAVRESLPLANDVEITFEGRFHGFDNDKIAACLESGFNRFSLGAQSFNTTLRRRMSRIDSGEFLLERLDYFNSLNNAAVVVDLMFGLPGQTLDDWERDLYTFLQSKAHGVDLYQLILLGSSRMKQSIEKGSMPEPASSPERAEMFRMGVETLSSHRVGRLSVSHWGRDTRERNIYNHGVKSGAEIMPFGSGAGGNFAGHNAMSLRALPAYYDALDAGKKPIMMMSKATGNKPLLGTIGSGFDRGWLEIAKLNHAGGEGMSDHCMPLFEAWQENGLATIHHGILDLTLPGQFWNVTMHQALINFLEQHPLDGQNTEKAA
;
A
#
# COMPACT_ATOMS: atom_id res chain seq x y z
N MET A 1 -28.88 -16.88 -10.28
CA MET A 1 -28.62 -16.45 -8.89
C MET A 1 -28.04 -17.63 -8.12
N VAL A 2 -26.86 -17.48 -7.52
CA VAL A 2 -26.19 -18.55 -6.75
C VAL A 2 -26.96 -18.76 -5.44
N ALA A 3 -27.33 -20.00 -5.13
CA ALA A 3 -28.04 -20.29 -3.89
C ALA A 3 -27.07 -20.24 -2.71
N ARG A 4 -27.39 -19.46 -1.69
CA ARG A 4 -26.48 -19.19 -0.56
C ARG A 4 -25.93 -20.43 0.15
N HIS A 5 -26.73 -21.50 0.26
CA HIS A 5 -26.33 -22.75 0.90
C HIS A 5 -25.27 -23.55 0.13
N THR A 6 -24.92 -23.15 -1.10
CA THR A 6 -23.88 -23.80 -1.90
C THR A 6 -22.51 -23.16 -1.72
N LEU A 7 -22.38 -22.06 -0.96
CA LEU A 7 -21.13 -21.36 -0.74
C LEU A 7 -20.34 -21.99 0.42
N GLY A 8 -19.08 -22.34 0.19
CA GLY A 8 -18.21 -22.92 1.20
C GLY A 8 -17.70 -21.92 2.25
N PRO A 9 -17.18 -22.42 3.38
CA PRO A 9 -16.66 -21.60 4.47
C PRO A 9 -15.40 -20.79 4.10
N GLU A 10 -14.70 -21.17 3.03
CA GLU A 10 -13.60 -20.40 2.48
C GLU A 10 -14.04 -19.06 1.87
N LEU A 11 -15.29 -18.96 1.43
CA LEU A 11 -15.89 -17.73 0.92
C LEU A 11 -16.65 -16.98 2.03
N THR A 12 -17.50 -17.70 2.76
CA THR A 12 -18.47 -17.11 3.68
C THR A 12 -17.92 -16.90 5.10
N GLY A 13 -16.79 -17.51 5.42
CA GLY A 13 -16.38 -17.71 6.81
C GLY A 13 -17.30 -18.70 7.53
N ILE A 14 -17.08 -18.90 8.82
CA ILE A 14 -17.93 -19.74 9.67
C ILE A 14 -18.67 -18.92 10.70
N SER A 15 -19.87 -19.39 11.06
CA SER A 15 -20.55 -18.90 12.26
C SER A 15 -19.75 -19.33 13.49
N SER A 16 -19.35 -18.36 14.31
CA SER A 16 -18.52 -18.56 15.49
C SER A 16 -19.03 -17.67 16.63
N PRO A 17 -18.96 -18.12 17.90
CA PRO A 17 -19.21 -17.24 19.05
C PRO A 17 -18.27 -16.03 19.12
N ASP A 18 -17.09 -16.12 18.51
CA ASP A 18 -16.12 -15.03 18.37
C ASP A 18 -15.64 -14.97 16.90
N PRO A 19 -16.38 -14.28 16.02
CA PRO A 19 -16.03 -14.18 14.60
C PRO A 19 -14.75 -13.36 14.38
N LEU A 20 -14.41 -12.44 15.30
CA LEU A 20 -13.17 -11.68 15.24
C LEU A 20 -11.96 -12.63 15.25
N LYS A 21 -11.98 -13.66 16.10
CA LYS A 21 -10.86 -14.62 16.20
C LYS A 21 -10.95 -15.80 15.25
N PHE A 22 -12.16 -16.27 14.92
CA PHE A 22 -12.34 -17.61 14.34
C PHE A 22 -13.23 -17.67 13.08
N ALA A 23 -13.60 -16.55 12.47
CA ALA A 23 -14.42 -16.58 11.25
C ALA A 23 -13.74 -17.29 10.06
N PHE A 24 -12.41 -17.31 10.00
CA PHE A 24 -11.65 -18.01 8.96
C PHE A 24 -10.51 -18.83 9.58
N ALA A 25 -10.16 -19.95 8.94
CA ALA A 25 -9.06 -20.81 9.36
C ALA A 25 -7.67 -20.12 9.26
N GLY A 26 -7.54 -19.09 8.41
CA GLY A 26 -6.30 -18.35 8.25
C GLY A 26 -6.46 -17.08 7.42
N LYS A 27 -5.48 -16.17 7.56
CA LYS A 27 -5.40 -14.94 6.76
C LYS A 27 -4.92 -15.25 5.34
N LYS A 28 -5.44 -14.51 4.36
CA LYS A 28 -4.90 -14.48 3.00
C LYS A 28 -3.93 -13.29 2.83
N SER A 29 -2.94 -13.43 1.96
CA SER A 29 -2.07 -12.32 1.56
C SER A 29 -2.77 -11.42 0.54
N ALA A 30 -2.48 -10.12 0.53
CA ALA A 30 -3.13 -9.11 -0.30
C ALA A 30 -2.80 -9.17 -1.82
N HIS A 31 -2.36 -10.33 -2.33
CA HIS A 31 -2.08 -10.50 -3.75
C HIS A 31 -3.33 -10.98 -4.48
N THR A 32 -4.04 -10.04 -5.11
CA THR A 32 -5.12 -10.35 -6.04
C THR A 32 -4.53 -10.80 -7.38
N GLN A 33 -4.69 -12.07 -7.74
CA GLN A 33 -4.46 -12.52 -9.11
C GLN A 33 -5.64 -12.06 -9.96
N SER A 34 -5.58 -10.85 -10.51
CA SER A 34 -6.51 -10.48 -11.58
C SER A 34 -6.04 -11.11 -12.89
N GLY A 35 -6.97 -11.54 -13.74
CA GLY A 35 -6.64 -11.90 -15.12
C GLY A 35 -5.82 -10.79 -15.79
N SER A 36 -4.68 -11.15 -16.37
CA SER A 36 -3.86 -10.23 -17.15
C SER A 36 -3.22 -10.99 -18.29
N ILE A 37 -3.15 -10.37 -19.46
CA ILE A 37 -2.51 -10.97 -20.63
C ILE A 37 -1.08 -10.43 -20.68
N PRO A 38 -0.04 -11.27 -20.51
CA PRO A 38 1.34 -10.83 -20.61
C PRO A 38 1.63 -10.24 -21.98
N VAL A 39 2.37 -9.13 -22.00
CA VAL A 39 2.94 -8.56 -23.24
C VAL A 39 4.27 -9.28 -23.51
N PRO A 40 4.51 -9.80 -24.72
CA PRO A 40 5.79 -10.41 -25.07
C PRO A 40 6.96 -9.43 -24.83
N ALA A 41 8.09 -9.95 -24.35
CA ALA A 41 9.22 -9.13 -23.91
C ALA A 41 9.77 -8.26 -25.05
N GLU A 42 9.84 -8.82 -26.27
CA GLU A 42 10.29 -8.15 -27.48
C GLU A 42 9.35 -7.02 -27.94
N GLN A 43 8.07 -7.07 -27.57
CA GLN A 43 7.06 -6.06 -27.93
C GLN A 43 6.90 -4.97 -26.87
N THR A 44 7.43 -5.20 -25.65
CA THR A 44 7.17 -4.35 -24.48
C THR A 44 7.52 -2.88 -24.71
N GLN A 45 8.61 -2.59 -25.42
CA GLN A 45 9.02 -1.20 -25.69
C GLN A 45 8.14 -0.50 -26.73
N ASP A 46 7.69 -1.23 -27.75
CA ASP A 46 6.80 -0.67 -28.77
C ASP A 46 5.42 -0.40 -28.19
N VAL A 47 4.90 -1.34 -27.39
CA VAL A 47 3.66 -1.14 -26.62
C VAL A 47 3.79 0.05 -25.67
N TYR A 48 4.88 0.15 -24.90
CA TYR A 48 5.10 1.30 -24.02
C TYR A 48 5.05 2.63 -24.78
N ARG A 49 5.82 2.75 -25.88
CA ARG A 49 5.84 3.98 -26.69
C ARG A 49 4.46 4.33 -27.23
N GLN A 50 3.74 3.35 -27.78
CA GLN A 50 2.37 3.57 -28.26
C GLN A 50 1.44 4.09 -27.17
N LEU A 51 1.55 3.54 -25.95
CA LEU A 51 0.74 3.98 -24.80
C LEU A 51 1.10 5.40 -24.35
N MET A 52 2.38 5.76 -24.39
CA MET A 52 2.87 7.08 -23.96
C MET A 52 2.63 8.18 -25.00
N ASP A 53 2.61 7.84 -26.28
CA ASP A 53 2.28 8.76 -27.39
C ASP A 53 0.77 9.01 -27.50
N SER A 54 -0.04 8.13 -26.91
CA SER A 54 -1.50 8.26 -26.91
C SER A 54 -1.96 9.10 -25.72
N PRO A 55 -2.97 9.96 -25.92
CA PRO A 55 -3.59 10.66 -24.82
C PRO A 55 -4.18 9.69 -23.78
N ALA A 56 -4.16 10.07 -22.51
CA ALA A 56 -4.76 9.35 -21.42
C ALA A 56 -6.26 9.17 -21.67
N ASN A 57 -6.71 7.92 -21.70
CA ASN A 57 -8.13 7.61 -21.87
C ASN A 57 -8.87 7.81 -20.53
N PRO A 58 -9.74 8.82 -20.38
CA PRO A 58 -10.42 9.10 -19.12
C PRO A 58 -11.32 7.95 -18.66
N LYS A 59 -11.77 7.09 -19.59
CA LYS A 59 -12.58 5.91 -19.28
C LYS A 59 -11.80 4.80 -18.57
N LEU A 60 -10.47 4.82 -18.63
CA LEU A 60 -9.59 3.87 -17.92
C LEU A 60 -9.25 4.33 -16.50
N LEU A 61 -9.53 5.60 -16.16
CA LEU A 61 -9.31 6.13 -14.82
C LEU A 61 -10.41 5.64 -13.88
N THR A 62 -10.15 4.51 -13.22
CA THR A 62 -11.00 4.07 -12.11
C THR A 62 -10.82 5.07 -10.97
N ASN A 63 -11.83 5.88 -10.66
CA ASN A 63 -11.80 7.02 -9.72
C ASN A 63 -11.03 8.30 -10.15
N GLY A 64 -10.61 8.45 -11.41
CA GLY A 64 -10.14 9.75 -11.92
C GLY A 64 -8.78 10.24 -11.41
N LYS A 65 -8.02 9.44 -10.64
CA LYS A 65 -6.71 9.85 -10.08
C LYS A 65 -5.53 9.17 -10.77
N ARG A 66 -4.45 9.93 -10.89
CA ARG A 66 -3.12 9.47 -11.31
C ARG A 66 -2.13 9.67 -10.19
N LEU A 67 -1.20 8.74 -10.04
CA LEU A 67 -0.19 8.69 -9.01
C LEU A 67 1.20 8.40 -9.62
N ALA A 68 2.26 8.77 -8.90
CA ALA A 68 3.62 8.40 -9.26
C ALA A 68 4.31 7.69 -8.10
N TYR A 69 4.98 6.58 -8.39
CA TYR A 69 5.78 5.86 -7.41
C TYR A 69 7.26 6.02 -7.73
N ILE A 70 8.04 6.53 -6.77
CA ILE A 70 9.48 6.69 -6.90
C ILE A 70 10.14 5.67 -5.96
N HIS A 71 10.74 4.64 -6.52
CA HIS A 71 11.36 3.57 -5.74
C HIS A 71 12.83 3.85 -5.45
N ILE A 72 13.23 3.79 -4.18
CA ILE A 72 14.63 3.90 -3.73
C ILE A 72 15.07 2.54 -3.15
N PRO A 73 15.79 1.68 -3.90
CA PRO A 73 15.97 0.26 -3.59
C PRO A 73 17.13 -0.02 -2.61
N PHE A 74 17.52 0.95 -1.77
CA PHE A 74 18.67 0.84 -0.86
C PHE A 74 18.23 0.81 0.60
N CYS A 75 18.90 0.01 1.41
CA CYS A 75 18.74 0.01 2.86
C CYS A 75 20.11 -0.11 3.55
N ARG A 76 20.39 0.79 4.48
CA ARG A 76 21.60 0.70 5.32
C ARG A 76 21.56 -0.50 6.26
N THR A 77 20.37 -0.82 6.79
CA THR A 77 20.16 -1.96 7.69
C THR A 77 18.97 -2.82 7.26
N HIS A 78 19.18 -4.14 7.24
CA HIS A 78 18.15 -5.12 6.96
C HIS A 78 17.33 -5.39 8.24
N CYS A 79 16.12 -4.86 8.28
CA CYS A 79 15.16 -5.11 9.36
C CYS A 79 14.77 -6.58 9.35
N SER A 80 14.71 -7.22 10.52
CA SER A 80 14.60 -8.69 10.56
C SER A 80 13.31 -9.21 9.94
N TYR A 81 12.21 -8.46 10.01
CA TYR A 81 10.91 -8.81 9.45
C TYR A 81 10.76 -8.50 7.95
N CYS A 82 11.66 -7.72 7.35
CA CYS A 82 11.48 -7.20 6.00
C CYS A 82 11.79 -8.27 4.93
N GLY A 83 10.85 -8.50 4.02
CA GLY A 83 11.05 -9.35 2.84
C GLY A 83 11.52 -8.61 1.59
N PHE A 84 11.69 -7.29 1.66
CA PHE A 84 11.93 -6.40 0.51
C PHE A 84 13.36 -5.86 0.42
N PHE A 85 14.28 -6.35 1.25
CA PHE A 85 15.68 -5.93 1.21
C PHE A 85 16.34 -6.34 -0.10
N GLN A 86 16.78 -5.37 -0.91
CA GLN A 86 17.39 -5.61 -2.21
C GLN A 86 18.87 -5.24 -2.23
N ASN A 87 19.21 -3.97 -1.97
CA ASN A 87 20.58 -3.49 -2.08
C ASN A 87 21.09 -2.87 -0.77
N THR A 88 22.36 -3.13 -0.45
CA THR A 88 23.07 -2.45 0.62
C THR A 88 23.49 -1.04 0.21
N THR A 89 23.46 -0.10 1.15
CA THR A 89 23.86 1.29 0.92
C THR A 89 25.37 1.45 0.74
N LYS A 90 25.83 1.70 -0.50
CA LYS A 90 27.14 2.33 -0.78
C LYS A 90 26.92 3.71 -1.40
N LYS A 91 27.64 4.73 -0.93
CA LYS A 91 27.43 6.13 -1.33
C LYS A 91 27.51 6.33 -2.84
N ASP A 92 28.54 5.78 -3.49
CA ASP A 92 28.74 5.93 -4.93
C ASP A 92 27.66 5.20 -5.75
N GLU A 93 27.15 4.07 -5.24
CA GLU A 93 26.05 3.33 -5.87
C GLU A 93 24.73 4.12 -5.77
N ILE A 94 24.46 4.78 -4.64
CA ILE A 94 23.30 5.67 -4.49
C ILE A 94 23.43 6.88 -5.41
N ALA A 95 24.57 7.56 -5.42
CA ALA A 95 24.78 8.74 -6.26
C ALA A 95 24.55 8.41 -7.74
N ARG A 96 25.16 7.33 -8.24
CA ARG A 96 24.93 6.85 -9.60
C ARG A 96 23.45 6.52 -9.84
N TYR A 97 22.80 5.84 -8.90
CA TYR A 97 21.38 5.52 -9.05
C TYR A 97 20.49 6.77 -9.14
N VAL A 98 20.76 7.79 -8.32
CA VAL A 98 20.03 9.05 -8.31
C VAL A 98 20.15 9.75 -9.68
N ASP A 99 21.33 9.72 -10.31
CA ASP A 99 21.52 10.29 -11.65
C ASP A 99 20.63 9.61 -12.70
N TYR A 100 20.57 8.27 -12.67
CA TYR A 100 19.71 7.50 -13.60
C TYR A 100 18.22 7.65 -13.28
N LEU A 101 17.84 7.71 -11.99
CA LEU A 101 16.46 7.93 -11.58
C LEU A 101 15.97 9.32 -11.99
N GLU A 102 16.78 10.36 -11.78
CA GLU A 102 16.47 11.71 -12.25
C GLU A 102 16.28 11.72 -13.78
N ARG A 103 17.18 11.06 -14.52
CA ARG A 103 17.06 10.92 -15.98
C ARG A 103 15.74 10.24 -16.38
N GLU A 104 15.37 9.15 -15.73
CA GLU A 104 14.10 8.45 -16.01
C GLU A 104 12.88 9.34 -15.75
N ILE A 105 12.87 10.08 -14.64
CA ILE A 105 11.79 11.03 -14.32
C ILE A 105 11.68 12.10 -15.42
N ARG A 106 12.82 12.69 -15.82
CA ARG A 106 12.85 13.72 -16.87
C ARG A 106 12.49 13.19 -18.25
N MET A 107 12.78 11.93 -18.56
CA MET A 107 12.33 11.30 -19.81
C MET A 107 10.81 11.27 -19.91
N SER A 108 10.10 11.03 -18.80
CA SER A 108 8.62 11.00 -18.80
C SER A 108 7.97 12.35 -19.11
N ALA A 109 8.70 13.46 -18.98
CA ALA A 109 8.19 14.78 -19.36
C ALA A 109 7.88 14.90 -20.86
N GLN A 110 8.45 14.02 -21.69
CA GLN A 110 8.23 13.98 -23.13
C GLN A 110 7.00 13.14 -23.54
N ASP A 111 6.47 12.34 -22.62
CA ASP A 111 5.36 11.44 -22.89
C ASP A 111 4.03 12.20 -22.90
N ALA A 112 3.24 12.11 -23.98
CA ALA A 112 1.94 12.76 -24.11
C ALA A 112 0.98 12.31 -23.01
N TRP A 113 0.94 11.00 -22.72
CA TRP A 113 0.17 10.44 -21.62
C TRP A 113 0.51 11.13 -20.29
N THR A 114 1.80 11.35 -20.00
CA THR A 114 2.26 12.00 -18.77
C THR A 114 1.75 13.45 -18.67
N GLN A 115 1.85 14.21 -19.76
CA GLN A 115 1.56 15.65 -19.75
C GLN A 115 0.06 16.01 -19.76
N GLU A 116 -0.83 15.10 -20.18
CA GLU A 116 -2.25 15.44 -20.36
C GLU A 116 -3.06 15.50 -19.06
N GLY A 117 -2.57 14.96 -17.94
CA GLY A 117 -3.36 14.86 -16.72
C GLY A 117 -2.56 15.05 -15.45
N LEU A 118 -3.26 15.46 -14.39
CA LEU A 118 -2.64 15.80 -13.12
C LEU A 118 -2.36 14.56 -12.27
N PHE A 119 -1.16 14.52 -11.68
CA PHE A 119 -0.79 13.61 -10.62
C PHE A 119 -1.28 14.15 -9.28
N HIS A 120 -2.05 13.33 -8.57
CA HIS A 120 -2.69 13.69 -7.30
C HIS A 120 -1.89 13.22 -6.09
N GLY A 121 -0.99 12.25 -6.29
CA GLY A 121 -0.11 11.75 -5.26
C GLY A 121 1.21 11.25 -5.83
N VAL A 122 2.30 11.56 -5.15
CA VAL A 122 3.65 11.06 -5.43
C VAL A 122 4.16 10.39 -4.16
N TYR A 123 4.72 9.19 -4.27
CA TYR A 123 5.22 8.45 -3.12
C TYR A 123 6.65 7.99 -3.35
N PHE A 124 7.56 8.53 -2.54
CA PHE A 124 8.94 8.08 -2.47
C PHE A 124 9.04 6.98 -1.44
N GLY A 125 9.35 5.75 -1.86
CA GLY A 125 9.35 4.59 -0.99
C GLY A 125 10.31 3.50 -1.41
N GLY A 126 10.08 2.29 -0.88
CA GLY A 126 10.81 1.08 -1.28
C GLY A 126 11.76 0.58 -0.20
N GLY A 127 13.05 0.84 -0.37
CA GLY A 127 14.06 0.56 0.63
C GLY A 127 14.01 1.60 1.74
N THR A 128 14.85 2.62 1.64
CA THR A 128 15.00 3.67 2.66
C THR A 128 15.32 5.00 1.96
N PRO A 129 14.31 5.77 1.51
CA PRO A 129 14.54 7.10 0.92
C PRO A 129 15.36 8.04 1.82
N THR A 130 15.25 7.88 3.15
CA THR A 130 16.06 8.60 4.14
C THR A 130 17.57 8.29 4.11
N ASP A 131 18.03 7.29 3.34
CA ASP A 131 19.47 7.07 3.08
C ASP A 131 20.05 8.03 2.02
N LEU A 132 19.20 8.75 1.28
CA LEU A 132 19.63 9.82 0.37
C LEU A 132 20.23 11.00 1.13
N THR A 133 21.15 11.72 0.49
CA THR A 133 21.67 12.99 1.01
C THR A 133 20.66 14.13 0.80
N PRO A 134 20.75 15.25 1.55
CA PRO A 134 19.90 16.42 1.32
C PRO A 134 19.90 16.90 -0.14
N GLU A 135 21.06 16.93 -0.79
CA GLU A 135 21.21 17.34 -2.18
C GLU A 135 20.50 16.39 -3.15
N GLN A 136 20.57 15.08 -2.89
CA GLN A 136 19.88 14.07 -3.69
C GLN A 136 18.35 14.16 -3.54
N ILE A 137 17.87 14.44 -2.32
CA ILE A 137 16.44 14.67 -2.06
C ILE A 137 15.95 15.89 -2.83
N LEU A 138 16.66 17.02 -2.75
CA LEU A 138 16.33 18.25 -3.50
C LEU A 138 16.29 17.97 -5.01
N ARG A 139 17.32 17.31 -5.55
CA ARG A 139 17.39 16.97 -6.97
C ARG A 139 16.18 16.17 -7.44
N LEU A 140 15.85 15.08 -6.74
CA LEU A 140 14.75 14.21 -7.17
C LEU A 140 13.37 14.86 -6.97
N GLY A 141 13.16 15.56 -5.85
CA GLY A 141 11.90 16.27 -5.62
C GLY A 141 11.67 17.39 -6.65
N ASN A 142 12.72 18.13 -7.00
CA ASN A 142 12.64 19.14 -8.08
C ASN A 142 12.40 18.49 -9.44
N ALA A 143 13.10 17.39 -9.77
CA ALA A 143 12.87 16.67 -11.02
C ALA A 143 11.40 16.21 -11.17
N VAL A 144 10.78 15.72 -10.09
CA VAL A 144 9.35 15.37 -10.06
C VAL A 144 8.48 16.61 -10.34
N ARG A 145 8.70 17.70 -9.59
CA ARG A 145 7.90 18.94 -9.71
C ARG A 145 8.02 19.61 -11.08
N GLU A 146 9.18 19.47 -11.72
CA GLU A 146 9.45 20.03 -13.05
C GLU A 146 8.92 19.14 -14.18
N SER A 147 8.85 17.81 -13.98
CA SER A 147 8.56 16.85 -15.05
C SER A 147 7.10 16.38 -15.08
N LEU A 148 6.44 16.32 -13.91
CA LEU A 148 5.07 15.81 -13.79
C LEU A 148 4.08 16.95 -13.58
N PRO A 149 2.95 17.00 -14.31
CA PRO A 149 1.87 17.92 -14.00
C PRO A 149 1.24 17.55 -12.65
N LEU A 150 1.47 18.34 -11.61
CA LEU A 150 0.95 18.05 -10.27
C LEU A 150 -0.35 18.81 -10.00
N ALA A 151 -1.29 18.16 -9.30
CA ALA A 151 -2.48 18.83 -8.79
C ALA A 151 -2.11 19.89 -7.74
N ASN A 152 -2.92 20.95 -7.63
CA ASN A 152 -2.68 22.02 -6.65
C ASN A 152 -2.64 21.51 -5.20
N ASP A 153 -3.38 20.45 -4.91
CA ASP A 153 -3.46 19.81 -3.60
C ASP A 153 -2.74 18.45 -3.57
N VAL A 154 -1.77 18.23 -4.47
CA VAL A 154 -0.97 16.99 -4.56
C VAL A 154 -0.41 16.59 -3.19
N GLU A 155 -0.50 15.30 -2.87
CA GLU A 155 0.21 14.71 -1.73
C GLU A 155 1.57 14.18 -2.21
N ILE A 156 2.67 14.71 -1.68
CA ILE A 156 4.02 14.19 -1.94
C ILE A 156 4.54 13.57 -0.66
N THR A 157 4.54 12.23 -0.62
CA THR A 157 4.96 11.45 0.54
C THR A 157 6.42 11.06 0.44
N PHE A 158 7.16 11.26 1.54
CA PHE A 158 8.49 10.69 1.76
C PHE A 158 8.40 9.58 2.81
N GLU A 159 8.59 8.34 2.39
CA GLU A 159 8.71 7.19 3.30
C GLU A 159 10.10 7.15 3.94
N GLY A 160 10.18 6.78 5.20
CA GLY A 160 11.46 6.70 5.87
C GLY A 160 11.47 5.96 7.19
N ARG A 161 12.63 6.02 7.81
CA ARG A 161 12.85 5.64 9.20
C ARG A 161 13.43 6.84 9.93
N PHE A 162 13.29 6.85 11.25
CA PHE A 162 13.87 7.90 12.09
C PHE A 162 15.41 7.88 12.05
N HIS A 163 15.99 6.70 11.95
CA HIS A 163 17.44 6.53 11.87
C HIS A 163 18.04 7.26 10.67
N GLY A 164 18.92 8.22 10.91
CA GLY A 164 19.63 8.95 9.85
C GLY A 164 18.77 9.92 9.06
N PHE A 165 17.55 10.22 9.50
CA PHE A 165 16.73 11.30 8.94
C PHE A 165 16.93 12.58 9.76
N ASP A 166 18.06 13.23 9.53
CA ASP A 166 18.49 14.46 10.20
C ASP A 166 17.71 15.71 9.73
N ASN A 167 18.02 16.85 10.35
CA ASN A 167 17.32 18.11 10.12
C ASN A 167 17.55 18.66 8.70
N ASP A 168 18.74 18.46 8.13
CA ASP A 168 19.07 18.95 6.79
C ASP A 168 18.27 18.18 5.73
N LYS A 169 18.10 16.86 5.91
CA LYS A 169 17.25 16.05 5.04
C LYS A 169 15.78 16.43 5.16
N ILE A 170 15.29 16.74 6.37
CA ILE A 170 13.91 17.20 6.56
C ILE A 170 13.71 18.55 5.85
N ALA A 171 14.65 19.48 6.00
CA ALA A 171 14.60 20.76 5.31
C ALA A 171 14.59 20.58 3.78
N ALA A 172 15.47 19.72 3.24
CA ALA A 172 15.50 19.38 1.82
C ALA A 172 14.17 18.78 1.32
N CYS A 173 13.52 17.92 2.11
CA CYS A 173 12.19 17.42 1.79
C CYS A 173 11.17 18.57 1.71
N LEU A 174 11.10 19.42 2.72
CA LEU A 174 10.13 20.53 2.74
C LEU A 174 10.36 21.52 1.59
N GLU A 175 11.61 21.86 1.31
CA GLU A 175 12.01 22.75 0.20
C GLU A 175 11.62 22.18 -1.17
N SER A 176 11.75 20.86 -1.35
CA SER A 176 11.38 20.18 -2.59
C SER A 176 9.88 19.80 -2.68
N GLY A 177 9.06 20.27 -1.74
CA GLY A 177 7.59 20.19 -1.81
C GLY A 177 6.97 18.96 -1.16
N PHE A 178 7.75 18.15 -0.44
CA PHE A 178 7.20 17.05 0.36
C PHE A 178 6.31 17.61 1.47
N ASN A 179 5.09 17.10 1.56
CA ASN A 179 4.07 17.57 2.50
C ASN A 179 3.48 16.45 3.36
N ARG A 180 4.02 15.22 3.24
CA ARG A 180 3.67 14.07 4.06
C ARG A 180 4.88 13.18 4.32
N PHE A 181 5.06 12.75 5.56
CA PHE A 181 6.09 11.80 5.98
C PHE A 181 5.44 10.52 6.51
N SER A 182 5.86 9.35 6.00
CA SER A 182 5.49 8.03 6.53
C SER A 182 6.70 7.42 7.21
N LEU A 183 6.70 7.37 8.54
CA LEU A 183 7.88 7.03 9.33
C LEU A 183 7.70 5.70 10.07
N GLY A 184 8.52 4.72 9.72
CA GLY A 184 8.47 3.40 10.33
C GLY A 184 8.98 3.38 11.77
N ALA A 185 8.09 3.57 12.75
CA ALA A 185 8.38 3.40 14.17
C ALA A 185 8.36 1.92 14.57
N GLN A 186 7.35 1.18 14.11
CA GLN A 186 7.03 -0.22 14.41
C GLN A 186 6.60 -0.48 15.86
N SER A 187 7.30 0.11 16.82
CA SER A 187 6.96 0.14 18.24
C SER A 187 7.76 1.29 18.88
N PHE A 188 7.26 1.86 19.97
CA PHE A 188 8.02 2.78 20.84
C PHE A 188 8.78 2.02 21.94
N ASN A 189 8.48 0.73 22.17
CA ASN A 189 9.23 -0.10 23.11
C ASN A 189 10.64 -0.41 22.57
N THR A 190 11.66 0.22 23.18
CA THR A 190 13.08 0.06 22.82
C THR A 190 13.56 -1.39 22.77
N THR A 191 13.09 -2.27 23.67
CA THR A 191 13.48 -3.68 23.70
C THR A 191 12.91 -4.43 22.50
N LEU A 192 11.63 -4.24 22.18
CA LEU A 192 10.99 -4.85 21.01
C LEU A 192 11.63 -4.36 19.70
N ARG A 193 11.90 -3.05 19.60
CA ARG A 193 12.59 -2.44 18.46
C ARG A 193 13.95 -3.10 18.20
N ARG A 194 14.79 -3.25 19.22
CA ARG A 194 16.12 -3.86 19.09
C ARG A 194 16.06 -5.31 18.61
N ARG A 195 15.07 -6.09 19.05
CA ARG A 195 14.82 -7.46 18.53
C ARG A 195 14.52 -7.48 17.03
N MET A 196 13.98 -6.39 16.49
CA MET A 196 13.68 -6.22 15.06
C MET A 196 14.81 -5.61 14.23
N SER A 197 16.00 -5.47 14.83
CA SER A 197 17.13 -4.73 14.24
C SER A 197 16.84 -3.24 14.01
N ARG A 198 15.96 -2.64 14.82
CA ARG A 198 15.72 -1.19 14.88
C ARG A 198 16.48 -0.63 16.09
N ILE A 199 17.53 0.14 15.82
CA ILE A 199 18.56 0.47 16.83
C ILE A 199 18.21 1.67 17.71
N ASP A 200 17.47 2.65 17.19
CA ASP A 200 17.11 3.83 17.96
C ASP A 200 16.06 3.50 19.01
N SER A 201 16.07 4.25 20.13
CA SER A 201 15.15 4.06 21.24
C SER A 201 13.79 4.73 20.99
N GLY A 202 12.80 4.42 21.83
CA GLY A 202 11.51 5.11 21.82
C GLY A 202 11.62 6.59 22.17
N GLU A 203 12.53 6.94 23.07
CA GLU A 203 12.80 8.32 23.48
C GLU A 203 13.35 9.14 22.31
N PHE A 204 14.29 8.57 21.54
CA PHE A 204 14.78 9.20 20.31
C PHE A 204 13.64 9.44 19.31
N LEU A 205 12.72 8.48 19.16
CA LEU A 205 11.59 8.63 18.25
C LEU A 205 10.68 9.79 18.67
N LEU A 206 10.39 9.91 19.96
CA LEU A 206 9.57 11.00 20.49
C LEU A 206 10.25 12.35 20.30
N GLU A 207 11.56 12.46 20.56
CA GLU A 207 12.33 13.68 20.30
C GLU A 207 12.25 14.11 18.82
N ARG A 208 12.40 13.15 17.90
CA ARG A 208 12.26 13.43 16.46
C ARG A 208 10.84 13.86 16.09
N LEU A 209 9.82 13.23 16.65
CA LEU A 209 8.42 13.62 16.43
C LEU A 209 8.15 15.04 16.95
N ASP A 210 8.65 15.39 18.13
CA ASP A 210 8.58 16.75 18.66
C ASP A 210 9.22 17.77 17.73
N TYR A 211 10.37 17.43 17.12
CA TYR A 211 10.98 18.27 16.09
C TYR A 211 10.08 18.45 14.87
N PHE A 212 9.52 17.37 14.30
CA PHE A 212 8.57 17.50 13.19
C PHE A 212 7.34 18.36 13.54
N ASN A 213 6.79 18.16 14.73
CA ASN A 213 5.65 18.94 15.21
C ASN A 213 5.99 20.42 15.36
N SER A 214 7.23 20.75 15.75
CA SER A 214 7.69 22.13 15.87
C SER A 214 7.78 22.86 14.52
N LEU A 215 8.02 22.14 13.43
CA LEU A 215 8.04 22.69 12.07
C LEU A 215 6.61 22.97 11.59
N ASN A 216 5.67 22.04 11.83
CA ASN A 216 4.27 22.16 11.45
C ASN A 216 4.04 22.37 9.93
N ASN A 217 4.97 21.92 9.06
CA ASN A 217 4.90 22.09 7.60
C ASN A 217 4.31 20.89 6.83
N ALA A 218 4.26 19.70 7.44
CA ALA A 218 3.86 18.47 6.76
C ALA A 218 3.00 17.58 7.66
N ALA A 219 2.23 16.67 7.05
CA ALA A 219 1.63 15.55 7.77
C ALA A 219 2.74 14.58 8.21
N VAL A 220 2.61 14.02 9.41
CA VAL A 220 3.54 13.00 9.91
C VAL A 220 2.72 11.80 10.36
N VAL A 221 2.95 10.69 9.68
CA VAL A 221 2.37 9.39 9.97
C VAL A 221 3.44 8.51 10.56
N VAL A 222 3.08 7.77 11.61
CA VAL A 222 3.93 6.72 12.17
C VAL A 222 3.37 5.35 11.85
N ASP A 223 4.21 4.44 11.38
CA ASP A 223 3.80 3.05 11.18
C ASP A 223 4.04 2.29 12.48
N LEU A 224 3.02 1.64 13.02
CA LEU A 224 3.11 0.73 14.17
C LEU A 224 2.77 -0.69 13.74
N MET A 225 3.44 -1.67 14.35
CA MET A 225 3.21 -3.08 14.10
C MET A 225 2.71 -3.79 15.36
N PHE A 226 1.64 -4.58 15.20
CA PHE A 226 1.15 -5.48 16.24
C PHE A 226 1.37 -6.94 15.85
N GLY A 227 1.46 -7.79 16.88
CA GLY A 227 1.74 -9.21 16.77
C GLY A 227 3.21 -9.56 16.60
N LEU A 228 4.11 -8.71 17.10
CA LEU A 228 5.55 -8.94 17.06
C LEU A 228 5.99 -10.07 18.02
N PRO A 229 7.13 -10.75 17.74
CA PRO A 229 7.72 -11.74 18.64
C PRO A 229 7.93 -11.23 20.08
N GLY A 230 7.18 -11.81 21.02
CA GLY A 230 7.22 -11.46 22.43
C GLY A 230 6.65 -10.09 22.78
N GLN A 231 5.78 -9.51 21.93
CA GLN A 231 4.98 -8.33 22.24
C GLN A 231 3.73 -8.73 23.03
N THR A 232 3.51 -8.08 24.16
CA THR A 232 2.32 -8.28 25.01
C THR A 232 1.20 -7.29 24.66
N LEU A 233 -0.01 -7.52 25.17
CA LEU A 233 -1.10 -6.53 25.08
C LEU A 233 -0.73 -5.22 25.77
N ASP A 234 -0.04 -5.26 26.91
CA ASP A 234 0.41 -4.07 27.64
C ASP A 234 1.48 -3.29 26.85
N ASP A 235 2.34 -3.97 26.08
CA ASP A 235 3.27 -3.29 25.16
C ASP A 235 2.51 -2.58 24.05
N TRP A 236 1.49 -3.24 23.50
CA TRP A 236 0.67 -2.68 22.43
C TRP A 236 -0.14 -1.48 22.89
N GLU A 237 -0.79 -1.58 24.05
CA GLU A 237 -1.51 -0.48 24.68
C GLU A 237 -0.59 0.73 24.88
N ARG A 238 0.62 0.51 25.44
CA ARG A 238 1.61 1.58 25.62
C ARG A 238 2.02 2.24 24.30
N ASP A 239 2.21 1.47 23.23
CA ASP A 239 2.53 2.03 21.91
C ASP A 239 1.40 2.93 21.38
N LEU A 240 0.13 2.53 21.56
CA LEU A 240 -1.04 3.32 21.16
C LEU A 240 -1.13 4.63 21.96
N TYR A 241 -0.98 4.59 23.29
CA TYR A 241 -0.97 5.80 24.11
C TYR A 241 0.23 6.70 23.82
N THR A 242 1.39 6.12 23.51
CA THR A 242 2.58 6.88 23.11
C THR A 242 2.32 7.61 21.79
N PHE A 243 1.67 6.98 20.80
CA PHE A 243 1.22 7.68 19.59
C PHE A 243 0.24 8.82 19.91
N LEU A 244 -0.71 8.60 20.81
CA LEU A 244 -1.67 9.64 21.19
C LEU A 244 -0.97 10.88 21.79
N GLN A 245 0.11 10.67 22.54
CA GLN A 245 0.93 11.71 23.16
C GLN A 245 1.94 12.36 22.20
N SER A 246 2.41 11.65 21.17
CA SER A 246 3.47 12.11 20.26
C SER A 246 3.03 13.22 19.30
N LYS A 247 1.73 13.55 19.26
CA LYS A 247 1.10 14.54 18.38
C LYS A 247 1.31 14.29 16.88
N ALA A 248 1.74 13.09 16.48
CA ALA A 248 1.74 12.68 15.09
C ALA A 248 0.32 12.82 14.49
N HIS A 249 0.27 13.22 13.22
CA HIS A 249 -0.96 13.52 12.50
C HIS A 249 -1.70 12.25 12.07
N GLY A 250 -1.01 11.14 11.92
CA GLY A 250 -1.61 9.85 11.59
C GLY A 250 -0.81 8.65 12.09
N VAL A 251 -1.45 7.49 12.04
CA VAL A 251 -0.84 6.20 12.38
C VAL A 251 -1.36 5.11 11.46
N ASP A 252 -0.44 4.27 11.01
CA ASP A 252 -0.78 2.97 10.44
C ASP A 252 -0.65 1.87 11.49
N LEU A 253 -1.68 1.04 11.62
CA LEU A 253 -1.67 -0.16 12.47
C LEU A 253 -1.54 -1.40 11.58
N TYR A 254 -0.31 -1.86 11.38
CA TYR A 254 -0.02 -3.04 10.57
C TYR A 254 0.06 -4.30 11.43
N GLN A 255 -0.57 -5.37 10.94
CA GLN A 255 -0.34 -6.70 11.47
C GLN A 255 1.02 -7.20 10.98
N LEU A 256 1.83 -7.81 11.85
CA LEU A 256 3.03 -8.52 11.40
C LEU A 256 2.63 -9.68 10.47
N ILE A 257 3.15 -9.62 9.24
CA ILE A 257 3.09 -10.70 8.25
C ILE A 257 4.52 -11.13 7.94
N LEU A 258 4.85 -12.40 8.22
CA LEU A 258 6.16 -12.98 7.91
C LEU A 258 6.22 -13.34 6.42
N LEU A 259 6.77 -12.43 5.62
CA LEU A 259 6.95 -12.62 4.18
C LEU A 259 8.24 -13.38 3.86
N GLY A 260 8.16 -14.28 2.87
CA GLY A 260 9.31 -14.93 2.22
C GLY A 260 10.26 -15.64 3.19
N SER A 261 11.56 -15.36 3.03
CA SER A 261 12.68 -15.89 3.82
C SER A 261 13.29 -14.84 4.76
N SER A 262 12.45 -13.95 5.33
CA SER A 262 12.90 -12.90 6.26
C SER A 262 13.77 -13.46 7.39
N ARG A 263 14.73 -12.65 7.88
CA ARG A 263 15.65 -13.06 8.97
C ARG A 263 14.89 -13.42 10.24
N MET A 264 13.76 -12.76 10.50
CA MET A 264 12.87 -13.04 11.62
C MET A 264 12.30 -14.45 11.50
N LYS A 265 11.74 -14.82 10.34
CA LYS A 265 11.24 -16.17 10.10
C LYS A 265 12.31 -17.23 10.35
N GLN A 266 13.52 -17.03 9.80
CA GLN A 266 14.65 -17.94 10.04
C GLN A 266 15.05 -18.04 11.52
N SER A 267 14.95 -16.93 12.27
CA SER A 267 15.30 -16.89 13.69
C SER A 267 14.27 -17.63 14.56
N ILE A 268 12.99 -17.51 14.20
CA ILE A 268 11.87 -18.23 14.81
C ILE A 268 12.01 -19.74 14.55
N GLU A 269 12.22 -20.15 13.29
CA GLU A 269 12.41 -21.55 12.90
C GLU A 269 13.59 -22.22 13.62
N LYS A 270 14.62 -21.45 14.00
CA LYS A 270 15.78 -21.91 14.78
C LYS A 270 15.56 -21.88 16.30
N GLY A 271 14.42 -21.43 16.79
CA GLY A 271 14.13 -21.27 18.22
C GLY A 271 14.89 -20.13 18.91
N SER A 272 15.55 -19.26 18.15
CA SER A 272 16.35 -18.12 18.67
C SER A 272 15.52 -16.84 18.89
N MET A 273 14.25 -16.87 18.50
CA MET A 273 13.28 -15.80 18.68
C MET A 273 11.92 -16.44 19.01
N PRO A 274 11.11 -15.87 19.93
CA PRO A 274 9.78 -16.42 20.21
C PRO A 274 8.86 -16.34 18.99
N GLU A 275 7.82 -17.15 18.98
CA GLU A 275 6.77 -17.04 17.98
C GLU A 275 6.10 -15.65 18.05
N PRO A 276 5.66 -15.09 16.90
CA PRO A 276 4.80 -13.93 16.89
C PRO A 276 3.42 -14.29 17.47
N ALA A 277 2.65 -13.26 17.81
CA ALA A 277 1.30 -13.47 18.32
C ALA A 277 0.45 -14.31 17.34
N SER A 278 -0.32 -15.23 17.89
CA SER A 278 -1.27 -16.07 17.16
C SER A 278 -2.34 -15.23 16.44
N SER A 279 -3.14 -15.85 15.55
CA SER A 279 -4.24 -15.13 14.92
C SER A 279 -5.25 -14.56 15.94
N PRO A 280 -5.69 -15.33 16.97
CA PRO A 280 -6.57 -14.81 18.02
C PRO A 280 -5.99 -13.64 18.82
N GLU A 281 -4.70 -13.70 19.20
CA GLU A 281 -4.03 -12.60 19.92
C GLU A 281 -3.89 -11.35 19.05
N ARG A 282 -3.60 -11.50 17.74
CA ARG A 282 -3.56 -10.38 16.80
C ARG A 282 -4.94 -9.77 16.58
N ALA A 283 -6.00 -10.56 16.63
CA ALA A 283 -7.37 -10.06 16.56
C ALA A 283 -7.71 -9.20 17.78
N GLU A 284 -7.22 -9.60 18.96
CA GLU A 284 -7.36 -8.83 20.20
C GLU A 284 -6.56 -7.52 20.17
N MET A 285 -5.31 -7.56 19.69
CA MET A 285 -4.51 -6.35 19.46
C MET A 285 -5.17 -5.41 18.45
N PHE A 286 -5.74 -5.94 17.37
CA PHE A 286 -6.49 -5.16 16.39
C PHE A 286 -7.70 -4.47 17.04
N ARG A 287 -8.51 -5.21 17.80
CA ARG A 287 -9.65 -4.66 18.57
C ARG A 287 -9.21 -3.52 19.48
N MET A 288 -8.18 -3.74 20.29
CA MET A 288 -7.62 -2.72 21.18
C MET A 288 -7.18 -1.47 20.41
N GLY A 289 -6.51 -1.62 19.26
CA GLY A 289 -6.12 -0.51 18.40
C GLY A 289 -7.31 0.30 17.90
N VAL A 290 -8.33 -0.38 17.37
CA VAL A 290 -9.56 0.25 16.86
C VAL A 290 -10.30 1.00 17.98
N GLU A 291 -10.53 0.36 19.12
CA GLU A 291 -11.26 0.95 20.25
C GLU A 291 -10.51 2.14 20.87
N THR A 292 -9.19 2.01 21.05
CA THR A 292 -8.35 3.07 21.64
C THR A 292 -8.33 4.31 20.74
N LEU A 293 -8.08 4.15 19.44
CA LEU A 293 -8.02 5.29 18.52
C LEU A 293 -9.41 5.95 18.34
N SER A 294 -10.47 5.15 18.26
CA SER A 294 -11.84 5.66 18.09
C SER A 294 -12.33 6.43 19.33
N SER A 295 -12.05 5.93 20.54
CA SER A 295 -12.41 6.62 21.79
C SER A 295 -11.70 7.96 21.95
N HIS A 296 -10.51 8.11 21.36
CA HIS A 296 -9.73 9.36 21.32
C HIS A 296 -10.02 10.24 20.10
N ARG A 297 -11.07 9.94 19.31
CA ARG A 297 -11.50 10.71 18.13
C ARG A 297 -10.44 10.81 17.02
N VAL A 298 -9.52 9.85 16.95
CA VAL A 298 -8.66 9.71 15.78
C VAL A 298 -9.52 9.10 14.67
N GLY A 299 -9.63 9.81 13.55
CA GLY A 299 -10.47 9.42 12.41
C GLY A 299 -9.88 8.24 11.66
N ARG A 300 -10.74 7.34 11.19
CA ARG A 300 -10.33 6.18 10.41
C ARG A 300 -10.41 6.49 8.91
N LEU A 301 -9.28 6.44 8.22
CA LEU A 301 -9.20 6.68 6.76
C LEU A 301 -9.23 5.37 5.97
N SER A 302 -8.64 4.30 6.54
CA SER A 302 -8.76 2.93 6.06
C SER A 302 -8.78 1.94 7.23
N VAL A 303 -8.94 0.65 6.96
CA VAL A 303 -8.90 -0.40 7.97
C VAL A 303 -7.60 -0.36 8.78
N SER A 304 -6.47 -0.02 8.15
CA SER A 304 -5.16 0.10 8.83
C SER A 304 -4.75 1.54 9.15
N HIS A 305 -5.30 2.55 8.46
CA HIS A 305 -4.79 3.91 8.50
C HIS A 305 -5.71 4.88 9.23
N TRP A 306 -5.13 5.68 10.12
CA TRP A 306 -5.84 6.63 10.98
C TRP A 306 -5.23 8.02 10.90
N GLY A 307 -6.08 9.06 10.89
CA GLY A 307 -5.69 10.46 10.87
C GLY A 307 -6.34 11.24 12.02
N ARG A 308 -5.56 12.05 12.73
CA ARG A 308 -6.03 12.88 13.85
C ARG A 308 -6.83 14.10 13.38
N ASP A 309 -6.46 14.64 12.22
CA ASP A 309 -7.06 15.84 11.65
C ASP A 309 -7.03 15.79 10.11
N THR A 310 -7.50 16.87 9.47
CA THR A 310 -7.65 16.97 8.03
C THR A 310 -6.34 17.05 7.26
N ARG A 311 -5.19 17.19 7.94
CA ARG A 311 -3.87 17.23 7.31
C ARG A 311 -3.47 15.86 6.77
N GLU A 312 -3.80 14.79 7.48
CA GLU A 312 -3.58 13.44 6.99
C GLU A 312 -4.73 13.03 6.06
N ARG A 313 -4.42 12.88 4.76
CA ARG A 313 -5.40 12.59 3.71
C ARG A 313 -5.22 11.21 3.08
N ASN A 314 -4.04 10.61 3.21
CA ASN A 314 -3.69 9.29 2.70
C ASN A 314 -4.02 9.08 1.20
N ILE A 315 -3.82 10.12 0.37
CA ILE A 315 -4.26 10.15 -1.03
C ILE A 315 -3.61 9.04 -1.85
N TYR A 316 -2.30 8.86 -1.71
CA TYR A 316 -1.58 7.86 -2.50
C TYR A 316 -2.05 6.44 -2.16
N ASN A 317 -2.03 6.07 -0.88
CA ASN A 317 -2.40 4.71 -0.47
C ASN A 317 -3.86 4.39 -0.81
N HIS A 318 -4.78 5.35 -0.62
CA HIS A 318 -6.16 5.17 -1.04
C HIS A 318 -6.28 4.96 -2.55
N GLY A 319 -5.54 5.74 -3.35
CA GLY A 319 -5.56 5.63 -4.81
C GLY A 319 -5.02 4.28 -5.31
N VAL A 320 -3.98 3.73 -4.67
CA VAL A 320 -3.47 2.38 -4.99
C VAL A 320 -4.57 1.32 -4.81
N LYS A 321 -5.41 1.45 -3.77
CA LYS A 321 -6.51 0.51 -3.48
C LYS A 321 -7.76 0.77 -4.32
N SER A 322 -7.91 1.96 -4.88
CA SER A 322 -9.07 2.35 -5.68
C SER A 322 -8.88 2.22 -7.19
N GLY A 323 -7.78 1.62 -7.65
CA GLY A 323 -7.52 1.41 -9.08
C GLY A 323 -6.99 2.64 -9.81
N ALA A 324 -6.40 3.62 -9.10
CA ALA A 324 -5.70 4.74 -9.73
C ALA A 324 -4.62 4.25 -10.69
N GLU A 325 -4.28 5.06 -11.69
CA GLU A 325 -3.12 4.79 -12.54
C GLU A 325 -1.84 5.29 -11.85
N ILE A 326 -0.84 4.43 -11.76
CA ILE A 326 0.42 4.67 -11.07
C ILE A 326 1.56 4.55 -12.09
N MET A 327 2.26 5.65 -12.37
CA MET A 327 3.50 5.62 -13.15
C MET A 327 4.68 5.22 -12.23
N PRO A 328 5.34 4.08 -12.49
CA PRO A 328 6.47 3.65 -11.66
C PRO A 328 7.80 4.22 -12.17
N PHE A 329 8.65 4.68 -11.26
CA PHE A 329 10.02 5.11 -11.51
C PHE A 329 10.98 4.41 -10.55
N GLY A 330 12.17 4.07 -11.04
CA GLY A 330 13.20 3.38 -10.30
C GLY A 330 13.20 1.88 -10.49
N SER A 331 14.38 1.29 -10.27
CA SER A 331 14.59 -0.15 -10.31
C SER A 331 13.63 -0.90 -9.37
N GLY A 332 12.96 -1.94 -9.88
CA GLY A 332 12.00 -2.74 -9.11
C GLY A 332 10.65 -2.08 -8.80
N ALA A 333 10.43 -0.83 -9.23
CA ALA A 333 9.14 -0.16 -9.09
C ALA A 333 8.03 -0.89 -9.84
N GLY A 334 6.84 -0.98 -9.22
CA GLY A 334 5.64 -1.53 -9.83
C GLY A 334 4.57 -0.46 -9.97
N GLY A 335 3.80 -0.52 -11.05
CA GLY A 335 2.72 0.42 -11.31
C GLY A 335 1.73 -0.09 -12.35
N ASN A 336 0.76 0.75 -12.66
CA ASN A 336 -0.29 0.46 -13.62
C ASN A 336 -0.69 1.72 -14.39
N PHE A 337 -0.51 1.77 -15.70
CA PHE A 337 -0.82 2.94 -16.50
C PHE A 337 -1.35 2.54 -17.87
N ALA A 338 -2.24 3.36 -18.42
CA ALA A 338 -2.92 3.13 -19.69
C ALA A 338 -3.50 1.70 -19.83
N GLY A 339 -4.14 1.20 -18.76
CA GLY A 339 -4.72 -0.15 -18.73
C GLY A 339 -3.72 -1.32 -18.66
N HIS A 340 -2.43 -1.05 -18.46
CA HIS A 340 -1.38 -2.08 -18.34
C HIS A 340 -0.76 -2.06 -16.95
N ASN A 341 -0.43 -3.23 -16.42
CA ASN A 341 0.44 -3.35 -15.26
C ASN A 341 1.89 -3.47 -15.76
N ALA A 342 2.83 -2.83 -15.07
CA ALA A 342 4.23 -2.88 -15.41
C ALA A 342 5.11 -2.96 -14.15
N MET A 343 6.24 -3.64 -14.27
CA MET A 343 7.29 -3.69 -13.24
C MET A 343 8.64 -3.37 -13.87
N SER A 344 9.40 -2.49 -13.23
CA SER A 344 10.74 -2.10 -13.67
C SER A 344 11.78 -3.19 -13.41
N LEU A 345 12.85 -3.18 -14.19
CA LEU A 345 14.05 -4.02 -14.01
C LEU A 345 14.60 -3.87 -12.59
N ARG A 346 14.88 -5.01 -11.94
CA ARG A 346 15.41 -5.06 -10.57
C ARG A 346 16.94 -5.02 -10.50
N ALA A 347 17.61 -5.55 -11.51
CA ALA A 347 19.06 -5.55 -11.57
C ALA A 347 19.56 -4.17 -12.02
N LEU A 348 20.30 -3.48 -11.15
CA LEU A 348 20.79 -2.13 -11.42
C LEU A 348 21.56 -2.00 -12.75
N PRO A 349 22.47 -2.92 -13.14
CA PRO A 349 23.15 -2.81 -14.43
C PRO A 349 22.19 -2.79 -15.62
N ALA A 350 21.24 -3.73 -15.67
CA ALA A 350 20.26 -3.80 -16.76
C ALA A 350 19.31 -2.59 -16.77
N TYR A 351 18.97 -2.07 -15.58
CA TYR A 351 18.19 -0.84 -15.44
C TYR A 351 18.94 0.37 -16.01
N TYR A 352 20.24 0.51 -15.75
CA TYR A 352 21.08 1.56 -16.31
C TYR A 352 21.22 1.44 -17.83
N ASP A 353 21.53 0.23 -18.34
CA ASP A 353 21.71 -0.03 -19.77
C ASP A 353 20.45 0.35 -20.58
N ALA A 354 19.26 0.06 -20.04
CA ALA A 354 18.00 0.44 -20.67
C ALA A 354 17.84 1.96 -20.78
N LEU A 355 18.14 2.70 -19.71
CA LEU A 355 18.04 4.16 -19.69
C LEU A 355 19.10 4.82 -20.58
N ASP A 356 20.31 4.25 -20.65
CA ASP A 356 21.35 4.70 -21.57
C ASP A 356 20.92 4.56 -23.04
N ALA A 357 20.16 3.50 -23.35
CA ALA A 357 19.54 3.30 -24.65
C ALA A 357 18.26 4.15 -24.87
N GLY A 358 17.89 5.03 -23.94
CA GLY A 358 16.68 5.86 -24.04
C GLY A 358 15.38 5.09 -23.89
N LYS A 359 15.41 3.90 -23.28
CA LYS A 359 14.26 3.00 -23.12
C LYS A 359 13.73 3.02 -21.69
N LYS A 360 12.42 2.85 -21.51
CA LYS A 360 11.83 2.62 -20.19
C LYS A 360 12.29 1.25 -19.67
N PRO A 361 12.83 1.13 -18.45
CA PRO A 361 13.45 -0.11 -17.96
C PRO A 361 12.40 -1.13 -17.49
N ILE A 362 11.55 -1.62 -18.39
CA ILE A 362 10.44 -2.54 -18.08
C ILE A 362 10.92 -3.99 -18.09
N MET A 363 10.69 -4.71 -16.99
CA MET A 363 10.96 -6.14 -16.85
C MET A 363 9.77 -7.01 -17.24
N MET A 364 8.57 -6.60 -16.82
CA MET A 364 7.32 -7.30 -17.11
C MET A 364 6.23 -6.28 -17.40
N MET A 365 5.42 -6.56 -18.42
CA MET A 365 4.21 -5.80 -18.73
C MET A 365 3.07 -6.79 -19.01
N SER A 366 1.87 -6.45 -18.56
CA SER A 366 0.66 -7.21 -18.86
C SER A 366 -0.52 -6.28 -19.05
N LYS A 367 -1.37 -6.55 -20.05
CA LYS A 367 -2.64 -5.84 -20.22
C LYS A 367 -3.64 -6.34 -19.18
N ALA A 368 -4.25 -5.43 -18.43
CA ALA A 368 -5.31 -5.79 -17.48
C ALA A 368 -6.55 -6.26 -18.25
N THR A 369 -7.23 -7.30 -17.78
CA THR A 369 -8.52 -7.72 -18.35
C THR A 369 -9.66 -6.80 -17.89
N GLY A 370 -10.83 -6.91 -18.54
CA GLY A 370 -11.97 -5.97 -18.44
C GLY A 370 -12.57 -5.69 -17.06
N ASN A 371 -12.14 -6.37 -15.98
CA ASN A 371 -12.71 -6.23 -14.64
C ASN A 371 -11.96 -5.24 -13.72
N LYS A 372 -10.98 -4.48 -14.22
CA LYS A 372 -10.21 -3.51 -13.40
C LYS A 372 -11.09 -2.51 -12.64
N PRO A 373 -12.15 -1.92 -13.22
CA PRO A 373 -13.01 -1.00 -12.48
C PRO A 373 -13.74 -1.64 -11.30
N LEU A 374 -14.24 -2.87 -11.50
CA LEU A 374 -14.89 -3.66 -10.46
C LEU A 374 -13.92 -3.99 -9.33
N LEU A 375 -12.72 -4.46 -9.67
CA LEU A 375 -11.68 -4.78 -8.69
C LEU A 375 -11.22 -3.55 -7.90
N GLY A 376 -11.09 -2.39 -8.54
CA GLY A 376 -10.80 -1.13 -7.85
C GLY A 376 -11.91 -0.68 -6.90
N THR A 377 -13.18 -0.88 -7.29
CA THR A 377 -14.35 -0.58 -6.46
C THR A 377 -14.40 -1.48 -5.22
N ILE A 378 -14.19 -2.79 -5.41
CA ILE A 378 -14.11 -3.77 -4.33
C ILE A 378 -12.91 -3.44 -3.42
N GLY A 379 -11.72 -3.28 -3.98
CA GLY A 379 -10.49 -3.00 -3.24
C GLY A 379 -10.62 -1.74 -2.37
N SER A 380 -11.17 -0.66 -2.92
CA SER A 380 -11.45 0.57 -2.19
C SER A 380 -12.44 0.36 -1.06
N GLY A 381 -13.53 -0.38 -1.29
CA GLY A 381 -14.55 -0.64 -0.27
C GLY A 381 -14.01 -1.42 0.93
N PHE A 382 -13.30 -2.52 0.66
CA PHE A 382 -12.69 -3.35 1.72
C PHE A 382 -11.54 -2.65 2.44
N ASP A 383 -10.78 -1.78 1.76
CA ASP A 383 -9.76 -0.95 2.39
C ASP A 383 -10.38 0.09 3.33
N ARG A 384 -11.49 0.72 2.94
CA ARG A 384 -12.22 1.68 3.79
C ARG A 384 -13.01 1.04 4.93
N GLY A 385 -13.35 -0.24 4.77
CA GLY A 385 -14.22 -0.97 5.70
C GLY A 385 -15.71 -0.92 5.36
N TRP A 386 -16.09 -0.38 4.20
CA TRP A 386 -17.48 -0.37 3.73
C TRP A 386 -17.56 -0.22 2.22
N LEU A 387 -18.60 -0.76 1.61
CA LEU A 387 -18.82 -0.76 0.16
C LEU A 387 -20.26 -0.32 -0.16
N GLU A 388 -20.39 0.66 -1.05
CA GLU A 388 -21.70 1.00 -1.63
C GLU A 388 -22.07 -0.03 -2.69
N ILE A 389 -23.11 -0.82 -2.41
CA ILE A 389 -23.44 -2.01 -3.20
C ILE A 389 -23.77 -1.62 -4.65
N ALA A 390 -24.53 -0.53 -4.86
CA ALA A 390 -24.92 -0.06 -6.18
C ALA A 390 -23.74 0.34 -7.09
N LYS A 391 -22.56 0.65 -6.53
CA LYS A 391 -21.34 0.91 -7.33
C LYS A 391 -20.84 -0.33 -8.05
N LEU A 392 -21.19 -1.53 -7.58
CA LEU A 392 -20.85 -2.78 -8.25
C LEU A 392 -21.54 -2.88 -9.62
N ASN A 393 -22.77 -2.37 -9.76
CA ASN A 393 -23.46 -2.34 -11.06
C ASN A 393 -22.72 -1.43 -12.07
N HIS A 394 -22.28 -0.27 -11.60
CA HIS A 394 -21.55 0.68 -12.45
C HIS A 394 -20.18 0.12 -12.89
N ALA A 395 -19.50 -0.61 -12.00
CA ALA A 395 -18.15 -1.08 -12.23
C ALA A 395 -18.08 -2.48 -12.89
N GLY A 396 -19.11 -3.30 -12.70
CA GLY A 396 -19.17 -4.71 -13.12
C GLY A 396 -20.36 -5.07 -14.02
N GLY A 397 -21.20 -4.11 -14.41
CA GLY A 397 -22.39 -4.35 -15.23
C GLY A 397 -23.69 -4.53 -14.42
N GLU A 398 -24.82 -4.32 -15.09
CA GLU A 398 -26.15 -4.42 -14.46
C GLU A 398 -26.38 -5.81 -13.85
N GLY A 399 -26.95 -5.87 -12.64
CA GLY A 399 -27.17 -7.11 -11.89
C GLY A 399 -25.99 -7.58 -11.04
N MET A 400 -24.80 -6.96 -11.14
CA MET A 400 -23.62 -7.34 -10.34
C MET A 400 -23.87 -7.23 -8.82
N SER A 401 -24.64 -6.22 -8.41
CA SER A 401 -25.04 -6.02 -7.02
C SER A 401 -25.81 -7.22 -6.48
N ASP A 402 -26.90 -7.58 -7.16
CA ASP A 402 -27.78 -8.70 -6.80
C ASP A 402 -27.04 -10.04 -6.84
N HIS A 403 -26.10 -10.17 -7.77
CA HIS A 403 -25.25 -11.34 -7.90
C HIS A 403 -24.33 -11.55 -6.68
N CYS A 404 -23.85 -10.47 -6.05
CA CYS A 404 -23.00 -10.54 -4.87
C CYS A 404 -23.79 -10.72 -3.56
N MET A 405 -25.10 -10.43 -3.56
CA MET A 405 -25.93 -10.45 -2.33
C MET A 405 -25.89 -11.78 -1.55
N PRO A 406 -25.93 -12.97 -2.17
CA PRO A 406 -25.86 -14.22 -1.42
C PRO A 406 -24.60 -14.35 -0.53
N LEU A 407 -23.45 -13.83 -1.00
CA LEU A 407 -22.22 -13.80 -0.21
C LEU A 407 -22.28 -12.74 0.89
N PHE A 408 -22.82 -11.56 0.58
CA PHE A 408 -22.97 -10.48 1.55
C PHE A 408 -23.90 -10.86 2.70
N GLU A 409 -25.02 -11.51 2.41
CA GLU A 409 -25.95 -12.05 3.40
C GLU A 409 -25.28 -13.14 4.26
N ALA A 410 -24.42 -13.97 3.66
CA ALA A 410 -23.64 -14.95 4.41
C ALA A 410 -22.68 -14.29 5.39
N TRP A 411 -21.99 -13.24 4.98
CA TRP A 411 -21.13 -12.46 5.87
C TRP A 411 -21.92 -11.75 6.96
N GLN A 412 -23.12 -11.26 6.67
CA GLN A 412 -23.98 -10.66 7.68
C GLN A 412 -24.37 -11.67 8.76
N GLU A 413 -24.81 -12.87 8.38
CA GLU A 413 -25.17 -13.91 9.35
C GLU A 413 -23.98 -14.43 10.15
N ASN A 414 -22.79 -14.42 9.57
CA ASN A 414 -21.55 -14.78 10.27
C ASN A 414 -20.96 -13.61 11.08
N GLY A 415 -21.64 -12.47 11.16
CA GLY A 415 -21.22 -11.31 11.96
C GLY A 415 -20.00 -10.56 11.39
N LEU A 416 -19.69 -10.75 10.12
CA LEU A 416 -18.57 -10.11 9.41
C LEU A 416 -18.96 -8.77 8.76
N ALA A 417 -20.24 -8.57 8.47
CA ALA A 417 -20.73 -7.33 7.88
C ALA A 417 -22.14 -7.01 8.36
N THR A 418 -22.61 -5.80 8.08
CA THR A 418 -24.01 -5.43 8.15
C THR A 418 -24.42 -4.80 6.83
N ILE A 419 -25.63 -5.12 6.37
CA ILE A 419 -26.21 -4.57 5.16
C ILE A 419 -27.32 -3.62 5.56
N HIS A 420 -27.18 -2.35 5.22
CA HIS A 420 -28.19 -1.34 5.52
C HIS A 420 -28.16 -0.23 4.48
N HIS A 421 -29.33 0.24 4.04
CA HIS A 421 -29.46 1.38 3.10
C HIS A 421 -28.58 1.27 1.83
N GLY A 422 -28.39 0.06 1.29
CA GLY A 422 -27.54 -0.18 0.11
C GLY A 422 -26.03 -0.15 0.37
N ILE A 423 -25.61 -0.17 1.63
CA ILE A 423 -24.21 -0.23 2.07
C ILE A 423 -23.94 -1.60 2.68
N LEU A 424 -22.80 -2.19 2.32
CA LEU A 424 -22.16 -3.29 3.02
C LEU A 424 -21.10 -2.69 3.96
N ASP A 425 -21.38 -2.63 5.25
CA ASP A 425 -20.47 -2.10 6.27
C ASP A 425 -19.78 -3.24 7.02
N LEU A 426 -18.45 -3.27 7.04
CA LEU A 426 -17.70 -4.33 7.70
C LEU A 426 -17.74 -4.11 9.22
N THR A 427 -18.16 -5.14 9.96
CA THR A 427 -18.07 -5.14 11.42
C THR A 427 -16.59 -5.17 11.85
N LEU A 428 -16.31 -4.99 13.15
CA LEU A 428 -14.95 -5.17 13.66
C LEU A 428 -14.30 -6.52 13.24
N PRO A 429 -14.98 -7.67 13.35
CA PRO A 429 -14.54 -8.92 12.72
C PRO A 429 -14.25 -8.80 11.22
N GLY A 430 -15.18 -8.22 10.44
CA GLY A 430 -15.01 -8.07 9.00
C GLY A 430 -13.82 -7.21 8.61
N GLN A 431 -13.57 -6.14 9.35
CA GLN A 431 -12.41 -5.27 9.14
C GLN A 431 -11.11 -5.99 9.46
N PHE A 432 -11.05 -6.78 10.53
CA PHE A 432 -9.89 -7.63 10.79
C PHE A 432 -9.66 -8.59 9.61
N TRP A 433 -10.72 -9.23 9.12
CA TRP A 433 -10.68 -10.19 8.01
C TRP A 433 -10.77 -9.56 6.61
N ASN A 434 -10.63 -8.25 6.46
CA ASN A 434 -10.99 -7.54 5.21
C ASN A 434 -10.23 -8.08 3.99
N VAL A 435 -8.94 -8.40 4.10
CA VAL A 435 -8.14 -8.98 3.00
C VAL A 435 -8.65 -10.36 2.62
N THR A 436 -9.02 -11.19 3.61
CA THR A 436 -9.59 -12.51 3.36
C THR A 436 -10.95 -12.40 2.67
N MET A 437 -11.82 -11.52 3.16
CA MET A 437 -13.16 -11.30 2.57
C MET A 437 -13.07 -10.67 1.16
N HIS A 438 -12.15 -9.74 0.94
CA HIS A 438 -11.87 -9.18 -0.37
C HIS A 438 -11.48 -10.29 -1.36
N GLN A 439 -10.54 -11.16 -1.00
CA GLN A 439 -10.16 -12.28 -1.87
C GLN A 439 -11.30 -13.29 -2.06
N ALA A 440 -12.12 -13.51 -1.03
CA ALA A 440 -13.32 -14.35 -1.14
C ALA A 440 -14.31 -13.78 -2.17
N LEU A 441 -14.54 -12.46 -2.21
CA LEU A 441 -15.40 -11.86 -3.22
C LEU A 441 -14.84 -12.04 -4.64
N ILE A 442 -13.53 -11.82 -4.82
CA ILE A 442 -12.89 -12.03 -6.13
C ILE A 442 -13.05 -13.49 -6.56
N ASN A 443 -12.75 -14.44 -5.67
CA ASN A 443 -12.90 -15.86 -5.96
C ASN A 443 -14.35 -16.25 -6.26
N PHE A 444 -15.31 -15.69 -5.53
CA PHE A 444 -16.74 -15.89 -5.79
C PHE A 444 -17.11 -15.45 -7.20
N LEU A 445 -16.66 -14.27 -7.64
CA LEU A 445 -16.91 -13.75 -8.98
C LEU A 445 -16.23 -14.58 -10.08
N GLU A 446 -15.07 -15.17 -9.80
CA GLU A 446 -14.38 -16.06 -10.74
C GLU A 446 -15.06 -17.44 -10.86
N GLN A 447 -15.55 -17.99 -9.75
CA GLN A 447 -16.24 -19.28 -9.71
C GLN A 447 -17.68 -19.19 -10.20
N HIS A 448 -18.30 -18.02 -10.05
CA HIS A 448 -19.66 -17.73 -10.44
C HIS A 448 -19.68 -16.44 -11.27
N PRO A 449 -19.22 -16.47 -12.53
CA PRO A 449 -19.29 -15.28 -13.38
C PRO A 449 -20.75 -14.89 -13.62
N LEU A 450 -21.03 -13.58 -13.67
CA LEU A 450 -22.34 -13.08 -14.06
C LEU A 450 -22.59 -13.43 -15.55
N ASP A 451 -23.80 -13.89 -15.88
CA ASP A 451 -24.17 -14.30 -17.24
C ASP A 451 -23.78 -13.20 -18.26
N GLY A 452 -23.03 -13.57 -19.30
CA GLY A 452 -22.53 -12.65 -20.33
C GLY A 452 -21.10 -12.11 -20.13
N GLN A 453 -20.44 -12.34 -18.99
CA GLN A 453 -19.02 -11.96 -18.79
C GLN A 453 -18.01 -13.01 -19.29
N ASN A 454 -18.47 -14.15 -19.79
CA ASN A 454 -17.65 -15.28 -20.24
C ASN A 454 -17.40 -15.25 -21.76
N THR A 455 -16.80 -14.19 -22.30
CA THR A 455 -16.43 -14.12 -23.74
C THR A 455 -14.94 -13.92 -24.04
N GLU A 456 -14.04 -13.85 -23.06
CA GLU A 456 -12.59 -13.66 -23.33
C GLU A 456 -11.64 -14.71 -22.75
N LYS A 457 -12.14 -15.86 -22.26
CA LYS A 457 -11.27 -17.01 -21.90
C LYS A 457 -11.11 -18.07 -23.01
N ALA A 458 -11.61 -17.80 -24.21
CA ALA A 458 -11.49 -18.70 -25.36
C ALA A 458 -11.13 -17.93 -26.63
N ALA A 459 -9.86 -17.53 -26.75
CA ALA A 459 -9.15 -17.33 -28.02
C ALA A 459 -7.63 -17.39 -27.76
#